data_AF-A0A3S4F604-F1
#
_entry.id   AF-A0A3S4F604-F1
#
_cell.length_a   1.000
_cell.length_b   1.000
_cell.length_c   1.000
_cell.angle_alpha   90.00
_cell.angle_beta   90.00
_cell.angle_gamma   90.00
#
_symmetry.space_group_name_H-M   'P 1'
#
loop_
_entity.id
_entity.type
_entity.pdbx_description
1 polymer ?
#
loop_
_entity_poly.entity_id
_entity_poly.type
_entity_poly.pdbx_seq_one_letter_code
_entity_poly.pdbx_strand_id
1 'polypeptide(L)'
;MYSAMAWWSPIRLPAPKKTDVNGPSYVVDPGSYAWRNTGWKGSRWEQAVVYEMHTGTFTPEGTFRAAIAKLPYLAELGVTVIEVMPVAQFGGERGWGYDGVLLYAPHSAYGTPDDFKAFIDAAHGYGLSVVLDIVLNHFGPEGNYLPLLAPAFFHKERMTPWGNGIAYDVDAVRRYIIEAPLYWLTEYHLDGLRFDAIDQIEDSSARHVLVEIAQRIREDITDRPIHLTTEDSRNIISLHPRDQDGNAPLFTAEWNDDFHNAVHVFATGETQAYYHDFADAPEKTPRKSAGRRIRLSGGNLTANRRTSRRKKYRTTPGRLCGFYSEPRSGR
;
A
#
# COMPACT_ATOMS: atom_id res chain seq x y z
N MET A 1 1.28 -3.57 28.81
CA MET A 1 1.74 -4.66 27.92
C MET A 1 2.77 -4.11 26.92
N TYR A 2 3.77 -3.36 27.40
CA TYR A 2 4.81 -2.72 26.58
C TYR A 2 6.13 -3.48 26.79
N SER A 3 6.37 -4.54 26.03
CA SER A 3 7.70 -5.16 25.96
C SER A 3 7.78 -6.14 24.79
N ALA A 4 8.17 -5.63 23.62
CA ALA A 4 8.65 -6.44 22.50
C ALA A 4 9.53 -5.64 21.52
N MET A 5 9.39 -4.30 21.44
CA MET A 5 10.12 -3.46 20.47
C MET A 5 11.59 -3.18 20.81
N ALA A 6 12.13 -3.70 21.91
CA ALA A 6 13.47 -3.36 22.39
C ALA A 6 14.63 -4.15 21.73
N TRP A 7 14.36 -5.04 20.77
CA TRP A 7 15.36 -6.04 20.32
C TRP A 7 16.17 -5.67 19.07
N TRP A 8 16.05 -4.46 18.52
CA TRP A 8 16.86 -4.00 17.39
C TRP A 8 17.39 -2.57 17.59
N SER A 9 18.25 -2.37 18.60
CA SER A 9 19.13 -1.19 18.65
C SER A 9 20.25 -1.36 19.67
N PRO A 10 21.52 -1.19 19.24
CA PRO A 10 22.47 -0.50 20.09
C PRO A 10 23.27 0.56 19.33
N ILE A 11 23.22 1.80 19.87
CA ILE A 11 24.32 2.74 20.17
C ILE A 11 23.76 4.18 20.12
N ARG A 12 23.89 4.91 21.25
CA ARG A 12 23.59 6.35 21.33
C ARG A 12 24.68 7.15 20.61
N LEU A 13 24.28 8.02 19.69
CA LEU A 13 25.10 9.15 19.23
C LEU A 13 24.32 10.47 19.45
N PRO A 14 25.01 11.59 19.73
CA PRO A 14 24.38 12.89 19.83
C PRO A 14 24.14 13.50 18.43
N ALA A 15 22.93 14.04 18.24
CA ALA A 15 22.42 14.81 17.10
C ALA A 15 21.95 14.03 15.84
N PRO A 16 20.78 14.41 15.26
CA PRO A 16 20.24 13.78 14.06
C PRO A 16 20.98 14.35 12.85
N LYS A 17 22.15 13.81 12.52
CA LYS A 17 22.65 13.95 11.16
C LYS A 17 21.77 13.10 10.27
N LYS A 18 21.42 13.60 9.08
CA LYS A 18 20.85 12.76 8.01
C LYS A 18 21.84 11.63 7.77
N THR A 19 21.50 10.43 8.22
CA THR A 19 22.25 9.21 7.95
C THR A 19 21.53 8.48 6.84
N ASP A 20 22.29 7.92 5.91
CA ASP A 20 21.72 7.06 4.87
C ASP A 20 21.32 5.70 5.47
N VAL A 21 20.68 4.87 4.64
CA VAL A 21 20.15 3.55 4.99
C VAL A 21 21.16 2.56 5.59
N ASN A 22 22.45 2.72 5.29
CA ASN A 22 23.57 1.93 5.80
C ASN A 22 24.22 2.55 7.07
N GLY A 23 23.72 3.71 7.49
CA GLY A 23 24.20 4.44 8.66
C GLY A 23 23.70 3.86 9.99
N PRO A 24 24.16 4.43 11.13
CA PRO A 24 23.72 3.99 12.44
C PRO A 24 22.24 4.31 12.67
N SER A 25 21.52 3.37 13.29
CA SER A 25 20.24 3.66 13.93
C SER A 25 20.45 4.49 15.21
N TYR A 26 19.39 5.16 15.68
CA TYR A 26 19.37 5.82 16.98
C TYR A 26 18.09 5.45 17.74
N VAL A 27 18.17 5.50 19.07
CA VAL A 27 17.02 5.21 19.93
C VAL A 27 16.04 6.39 19.88
N VAL A 28 14.80 6.10 19.51
CA VAL A 28 13.68 7.05 19.54
C VAL A 28 12.93 6.89 20.86
N ASP A 29 12.61 8.00 21.52
CA ASP A 29 11.68 8.01 22.65
C ASP A 29 10.25 8.20 22.11
N PRO A 30 9.36 7.20 22.25
CA PRO A 30 7.98 7.32 21.78
C PRO A 30 7.23 8.54 22.35
N GLY A 31 7.57 8.95 23.57
CA GLY A 31 6.94 10.05 24.29
C GLY A 31 7.55 11.42 24.06
N SER A 32 8.56 11.58 23.19
CA SER A 32 9.20 12.88 22.95
C SER A 32 8.26 13.89 22.29
N TYR A 33 7.35 13.41 21.44
CA TYR A 33 6.35 14.24 20.78
C TYR A 33 5.09 14.40 21.64
N ALA A 34 4.77 15.64 22.00
CA ALA A 34 3.54 15.97 22.72
C ALA A 34 2.38 16.21 21.73
N TRP A 35 1.56 15.19 21.50
CA TRP A 35 0.33 15.27 20.70
C TRP A 35 -0.62 16.37 21.23
N ARG A 36 -1.15 17.20 20.33
CA ARG A 36 -2.06 18.31 20.70
C ARG A 36 -3.51 17.97 20.39
N ASN A 37 -3.77 17.27 19.30
CA ASN A 37 -5.11 16.93 18.83
C ASN A 37 -5.54 15.53 19.31
N THR A 38 -5.36 15.23 20.61
CA THR A 38 -5.68 13.91 21.19
C THR A 38 -7.17 13.57 21.23
N GLY A 39 -8.04 14.56 21.03
CA GLY A 39 -9.48 14.38 20.87
C GLY A 39 -9.90 13.87 19.50
N TRP A 40 -8.99 13.78 18.53
CA TRP A 40 -9.27 13.21 17.22
C TRP A 40 -9.64 11.73 17.31
N LYS A 41 -10.70 11.33 16.59
CA LYS A 41 -11.23 9.96 16.56
C LYS A 41 -11.56 9.50 15.14
N GLY A 42 -10.84 10.03 14.15
CA GLY A 42 -11.07 9.72 12.74
C GLY A 42 -12.40 10.26 12.22
N SER A 43 -12.75 9.82 11.02
CA SER A 43 -14.00 10.14 10.34
C SER A 43 -14.61 8.90 9.70
N ARG A 44 -15.88 8.98 9.29
CA ARG A 44 -16.55 7.86 8.60
C ARG A 44 -15.95 7.66 7.20
N TRP A 45 -15.89 6.42 6.72
CA TRP A 45 -15.32 6.12 5.41
C TRP A 45 -16.13 6.71 4.25
N GLU A 46 -17.45 6.87 4.43
CA GLU A 46 -18.36 7.34 3.38
C GLU A 46 -18.09 8.79 2.94
N GLN A 47 -17.37 9.58 3.76
CA GLN A 47 -16.95 10.95 3.42
C GLN A 47 -15.50 11.03 2.92
N ALA A 48 -14.83 9.90 2.68
CA ALA A 48 -13.45 9.87 2.24
C ALA A 48 -13.31 10.44 0.82
N VAL A 49 -12.50 11.49 0.70
CA VAL A 49 -11.97 12.05 -0.55
C VAL A 49 -10.47 12.05 -0.37
N VAL A 50 -9.82 11.09 -1.03
CA VAL A 50 -8.40 10.80 -0.86
C VAL A 50 -7.56 11.71 -1.75
N TYR A 51 -6.48 12.26 -1.19
CA TYR A 51 -5.44 12.98 -1.90
C TYR A 51 -4.10 12.25 -1.71
N GLU A 52 -3.60 11.62 -2.77
CA GLU A 52 -2.28 10.98 -2.76
C GLU A 52 -1.17 12.04 -2.77
N MET A 53 -0.20 11.90 -1.88
CA MET A 53 0.87 12.87 -1.66
C MET A 53 2.24 12.19 -1.59
N HIS A 54 3.11 12.56 -2.52
CA HIS A 54 4.54 12.25 -2.44
C HIS A 54 5.30 13.34 -1.65
N THR A 55 5.78 13.01 -0.45
CA THR A 55 6.43 13.97 0.45
C THR A 55 7.59 14.73 -0.20
N GLY A 56 8.44 14.04 -0.98
CA GLY A 56 9.64 14.62 -1.57
C GLY A 56 9.42 15.59 -2.73
N THR A 57 8.21 15.66 -3.29
CA THR A 57 7.89 16.55 -4.43
C THR A 57 6.70 17.47 -4.18
N PHE A 58 5.93 17.23 -3.11
CA PHE A 58 4.75 18.02 -2.78
C PHE A 58 5.08 19.49 -2.43
N THR A 59 6.26 19.73 -1.85
CA THR A 59 6.78 21.09 -1.63
C THR A 59 8.23 21.19 -2.13
N PRO A 60 8.74 22.41 -2.40
CA PRO A 60 10.13 22.61 -2.80
C PRO A 60 11.16 22.04 -1.81
N GLU A 61 10.83 22.04 -0.51
CA GLU A 61 11.68 21.49 0.55
C GLU A 61 11.61 19.96 0.61
N GLY A 62 10.49 19.35 0.19
CA GLY A 62 10.31 17.90 0.19
C GLY A 62 10.28 17.27 1.60
N THR A 63 9.64 17.92 2.58
CA THR A 63 9.64 17.49 3.99
C THR A 63 8.26 17.49 4.61
N PHE A 64 8.07 16.69 5.67
CA PHE A 64 6.83 16.68 6.47
C PHE A 64 6.49 18.06 7.03
N ARG A 65 7.51 18.80 7.53
CA ARG A 65 7.32 20.14 8.08
C ARG A 65 6.82 21.14 7.04
N ALA A 66 7.36 21.10 5.83
CA ALA A 66 6.90 21.98 4.76
C ALA A 66 5.48 21.61 4.29
N ALA A 67 5.15 20.32 4.25
CA ALA A 67 3.82 19.84 3.91
C ALA A 67 2.72 20.35 4.87
N ILE A 68 3.04 20.58 6.16
CA ILE A 68 2.10 21.16 7.14
C ILE A 68 1.50 22.48 6.64
N ALA A 69 2.30 23.33 5.98
CA ALA A 69 1.85 24.63 5.49
C ALA A 69 0.80 24.53 4.37
N LYS A 70 0.60 23.34 3.78
CA LYS A 70 -0.38 23.08 2.73
C LYS A 70 -1.68 22.46 3.25
N LEU A 71 -1.71 21.99 4.51
CA LEU A 71 -2.89 21.37 5.10
C LEU A 71 -4.13 22.28 5.09
N PRO A 72 -4.05 23.59 5.41
CA PRO A 72 -5.22 24.47 5.30
C PRO A 72 -5.78 24.52 3.88
N TYR A 73 -4.91 24.51 2.87
CA TYR A 73 -5.32 24.50 1.47
C TYR A 73 -6.02 23.20 1.10
N LEU A 74 -5.49 22.04 1.52
CA LEU A 74 -6.12 20.75 1.23
C LEU A 74 -7.49 20.62 1.92
N ALA A 75 -7.62 21.12 3.15
CA ALA A 75 -8.89 21.16 3.85
C ALA A 75 -9.92 22.06 3.13
N GLU A 76 -9.52 23.26 2.72
CA GLU A 76 -10.39 24.19 1.95
C GLU A 76 -10.78 23.61 0.59
N LEU A 77 -9.88 22.83 -0.05
CA LEU A 77 -10.17 22.13 -1.30
C LEU A 77 -11.27 21.06 -1.13
N GLY A 78 -11.51 20.59 0.09
CA GLY A 78 -12.49 19.54 0.40
C GLY A 78 -11.91 18.12 0.44
N VAL A 79 -10.59 17.98 0.47
CA VAL A 79 -9.94 16.70 0.80
C VAL A 79 -10.29 16.33 2.23
N THR A 80 -10.49 15.04 2.50
CA THR A 80 -10.76 14.54 3.87
C THR A 80 -9.76 13.48 4.33
N VAL A 81 -9.02 12.88 3.40
CA VAL A 81 -7.98 11.89 3.69
C VAL A 81 -6.74 12.22 2.86
N ILE A 82 -5.58 12.35 3.51
CA ILE A 82 -4.29 12.41 2.84
C ILE A 82 -3.71 11.00 2.82
N GLU A 83 -3.40 10.48 1.64
CA GLU A 83 -2.65 9.24 1.47
C GLU A 83 -1.19 9.58 1.21
N VAL A 84 -0.33 9.31 2.18
CA VAL A 84 1.11 9.56 2.07
C VAL A 84 1.76 8.35 1.41
N MET A 85 2.47 8.56 0.31
CA MET A 85 3.30 7.52 -0.33
C MET A 85 4.34 6.96 0.66
N PRO A 86 4.93 5.77 0.40
CA PRO A 86 5.68 5.06 1.43
C PRO A 86 6.85 5.85 1.99
N VAL A 87 6.98 5.84 3.32
CA VAL A 87 8.01 6.59 4.05
C VAL A 87 9.09 5.71 4.66
N ALA A 88 9.04 4.39 4.50
CA ALA A 88 10.08 3.50 4.99
C ALA A 88 11.44 3.91 4.41
N GLN A 89 12.49 4.00 5.25
CA GLN A 89 13.82 4.42 4.80
C GLN A 89 14.32 3.52 3.65
N PHE A 90 14.80 4.17 2.58
CA PHE A 90 15.37 3.57 1.38
C PHE A 90 16.75 4.18 1.10
N GLY A 91 17.44 3.63 0.09
CA GLY A 91 18.75 4.12 -0.36
C GLY A 91 18.67 5.48 -1.05
N GLY A 92 19.56 6.40 -0.68
CA GLY A 92 19.59 7.75 -1.22
C GLY A 92 18.62 8.74 -0.54
N GLU A 93 18.39 9.88 -1.18
CA GLU A 93 17.62 11.01 -0.61
C GLU A 93 16.33 11.31 -1.40
N ARG A 94 16.08 10.58 -2.48
CA ARG A 94 14.94 10.78 -3.39
C ARG A 94 14.53 9.43 -3.95
N GLY A 95 13.25 9.11 -3.83
CA GLY A 95 12.62 7.90 -4.32
C GLY A 95 11.13 8.00 -4.03
N TRP A 96 10.32 7.21 -4.72
CA TRP A 96 8.87 7.20 -4.52
C TRP A 96 8.45 6.53 -3.22
N GLY A 97 9.31 5.69 -2.64
CA GLY A 97 9.07 4.98 -1.37
C GLY A 97 9.07 3.46 -1.49
N TYR A 98 8.80 2.92 -2.68
CA TYR A 98 8.68 1.46 -2.89
C TYR A 98 9.99 0.69 -2.73
N ASP A 99 11.14 1.37 -2.80
CA ASP A 99 12.46 0.80 -2.49
C ASP A 99 12.77 0.78 -0.97
N GLY A 100 11.76 0.92 -0.11
CA GLY A 100 11.89 0.89 1.35
C GLY A 100 12.51 -0.41 1.87
N VAL A 101 13.42 -0.30 2.84
CA VAL A 101 14.06 -1.47 3.48
C VAL A 101 14.01 -1.47 5.01
N LEU A 102 13.90 -0.29 5.64
CA LEU A 102 13.71 -0.20 7.09
C LEU A 102 12.25 0.15 7.39
N LEU A 103 11.38 -0.87 7.44
CA LEU A 103 9.92 -0.71 7.43
C LEU A 103 9.33 0.07 8.63
N TYR A 104 10.11 0.27 9.69
CA TYR A 104 9.71 0.98 10.91
C TYR A 104 10.31 2.39 11.03
N ALA A 105 11.18 2.79 10.09
CA ALA A 105 11.89 4.05 10.14
C ALA A 105 11.36 5.00 9.06
N PRO A 106 10.80 6.17 9.41
CA PRO A 106 10.47 7.19 8.41
C PRO A 106 11.75 7.73 7.78
N HIS A 107 11.68 8.05 6.49
CA HIS A 107 12.84 8.44 5.69
C HIS A 107 13.46 9.75 6.21
N SER A 108 14.75 9.71 6.53
CA SER A 108 15.49 10.82 7.14
C SER A 108 15.52 12.09 6.28
N ALA A 109 15.49 11.94 4.95
CA ALA A 109 15.36 13.04 4.01
C ALA A 109 14.08 13.89 4.21
N TYR A 110 12.97 13.24 4.60
CA TYR A 110 11.66 13.88 4.78
C TYR A 110 11.49 14.53 6.16
N GLY A 111 12.22 14.05 7.17
CA GLY A 111 12.23 14.61 8.52
C GLY A 111 12.51 13.56 9.60
N THR A 112 12.48 13.99 10.85
CA THR A 112 12.55 13.09 12.01
C THR A 112 11.21 12.38 12.26
N PRO A 113 11.18 11.31 13.09
CA PRO A 113 9.92 10.74 13.58
C PRO A 113 8.95 11.78 14.14
N ASP A 114 9.45 12.74 14.93
CA ASP A 114 8.63 13.81 15.53
C ASP A 114 8.12 14.81 14.49
N ASP A 115 8.81 14.99 13.36
CA ASP A 115 8.31 15.81 12.26
C ASP A 115 7.14 15.13 11.53
N PHE A 116 7.17 13.81 11.39
CA PHE A 116 6.04 13.07 10.83
C PHE A 116 4.85 13.05 11.77
N LYS A 117 5.08 12.83 13.08
CA LYS A 117 4.02 12.99 14.11
C LYS A 117 3.43 14.40 14.08
N ALA A 118 4.26 15.44 13.91
CA ALA A 118 3.79 16.81 13.79
C ALA A 118 2.94 17.08 12.54
N PHE A 119 3.25 16.43 11.43
CA PHE A 119 2.43 16.50 10.23
C PHE A 119 1.05 15.86 10.45
N ILE A 120 1.00 14.67 11.04
CA ILE A 120 -0.24 13.95 11.32
C ILE A 120 -1.08 14.72 12.34
N ASP A 121 -0.48 15.17 13.45
CA ASP A 121 -1.17 15.97 14.47
C ASP A 121 -1.75 17.25 13.86
N ALA A 122 -1.00 17.95 12.99
CA ALA A 122 -1.52 19.12 12.31
C ALA A 122 -2.67 18.78 11.35
N ALA A 123 -2.59 17.68 10.61
CA ALA A 123 -3.66 17.23 9.71
C ALA A 123 -4.95 16.96 10.48
N HIS A 124 -4.86 16.26 11.62
CA HIS A 124 -6.00 16.05 12.52
C HIS A 124 -6.61 17.36 13.02
N GLY A 125 -5.78 18.36 13.33
CA GLY A 125 -6.24 19.70 13.71
C GLY A 125 -7.00 20.44 12.61
N TYR A 126 -6.75 20.10 11.35
CA TYR A 126 -7.50 20.60 10.18
C TYR A 126 -8.65 19.68 9.75
N GLY A 127 -8.96 18.64 10.53
CA GLY A 127 -10.04 17.69 10.23
C GLY A 127 -9.71 16.69 9.11
N LEU A 128 -8.43 16.50 8.81
CA LEU A 128 -7.94 15.61 7.77
C LEU A 128 -7.45 14.30 8.39
N SER A 129 -7.92 13.17 7.87
CA SER A 129 -7.34 11.86 8.19
C SER A 129 -6.03 11.68 7.43
N VAL A 130 -5.09 10.91 7.97
CA VAL A 130 -3.85 10.54 7.30
C VAL A 130 -3.73 9.02 7.24
N VAL A 131 -3.59 8.49 6.02
CA VAL A 131 -3.28 7.09 5.75
C VAL A 131 -1.90 6.97 5.12
N LEU A 132 -1.20 5.87 5.40
CA LEU A 132 0.15 5.63 4.88
C LEU A 132 0.15 4.44 3.92
N ASP A 133 0.76 4.62 2.75
CA ASP A 133 1.10 3.53 1.84
C ASP A 133 2.22 2.68 2.47
N ILE A 134 1.97 1.37 2.59
CA ILE A 134 2.86 0.41 3.24
C ILE A 134 3.18 -0.76 2.30
N VAL A 135 4.47 -0.98 2.09
CA VAL A 135 5.00 -2.06 1.26
C VAL A 135 5.38 -3.23 2.15
N LEU A 136 4.62 -4.31 2.04
CA LEU A 136 4.88 -5.56 2.77
C LEU A 136 5.15 -6.74 1.85
N ASN A 137 5.20 -6.53 0.53
CA ASN A 137 5.36 -7.59 -0.47
C ASN A 137 6.82 -7.84 -0.89
N HIS A 138 7.71 -6.85 -0.73
CA HIS A 138 9.14 -6.95 -0.99
C HIS A 138 9.95 -5.96 -0.14
N PHE A 139 11.27 -5.99 -0.28
CA PHE A 139 12.20 -4.99 0.25
C PHE A 139 13.02 -4.43 -0.90
N GLY A 140 13.33 -3.13 -0.85
CA GLY A 140 14.17 -2.48 -1.84
C GLY A 140 15.60 -3.03 -1.94
N PRO A 141 16.34 -2.62 -2.99
CA PRO A 141 17.62 -3.24 -3.36
C PRO A 141 18.83 -2.77 -2.53
N GLU A 142 18.75 -1.61 -1.86
CA GLU A 142 19.86 -1.02 -1.10
C GLU A 142 19.53 -0.91 0.39
N GLY A 143 20.44 -1.36 1.26
CA GLY A 143 20.32 -1.23 2.72
C GLY A 143 19.54 -2.35 3.41
N ASN A 144 19.04 -3.35 2.66
CA ASN A 144 18.41 -4.53 3.24
C ASN A 144 19.47 -5.57 3.69
N TYR A 145 19.74 -5.61 4.99
CA TYR A 145 20.68 -6.58 5.59
C TYR A 145 20.02 -7.85 6.13
N LEU A 146 18.69 -7.99 6.04
CA LEU A 146 17.97 -9.18 6.50
C LEU A 146 18.46 -10.49 5.85
N PRO A 147 18.80 -10.53 4.53
CA PRO A 147 19.34 -11.75 3.92
C PRO A 147 20.65 -12.22 4.56
N LEU A 148 21.45 -11.30 5.11
CA LEU A 148 22.71 -11.62 5.79
C LEU A 148 22.49 -12.09 7.24
N LEU A 149 21.54 -11.46 7.95
CA LEU A 149 21.22 -11.77 9.35
C LEU A 149 20.45 -13.08 9.49
N ALA A 150 19.44 -13.27 8.65
CA ALA A 150 18.56 -14.42 8.66
C ALA A 150 18.17 -14.75 7.21
N PRO A 151 18.96 -15.57 6.49
CA PRO A 151 18.65 -15.95 5.11
C PRO A 151 17.24 -16.56 4.94
N ALA A 152 16.72 -17.22 5.99
CA ALA A 152 15.37 -17.76 6.04
C ALA A 152 14.25 -16.70 6.14
N PHE A 153 14.59 -15.41 6.20
CA PHE A 153 13.62 -14.31 6.11
C PHE A 153 12.91 -14.31 4.74
N PHE A 154 13.61 -14.80 3.72
CA PHE A 154 13.11 -14.88 2.35
C PHE A 154 13.00 -16.33 1.92
N HIS A 155 12.02 -16.61 1.06
CA HIS A 155 11.95 -17.88 0.37
C HIS A 155 13.09 -18.03 -0.64
N LYS A 156 13.52 -19.27 -0.86
CA LYS A 156 14.59 -19.59 -1.82
C LYS A 156 14.14 -19.52 -3.29
N GLU A 157 12.87 -19.79 -3.54
CA GLU A 157 12.33 -19.96 -4.90
C GLU A 157 11.35 -18.87 -5.30
N ARG A 158 10.61 -18.31 -4.33
CA ARG A 158 9.62 -17.27 -4.60
C ARG A 158 10.31 -15.94 -4.85
N MET A 159 9.93 -15.27 -5.93
CA MET A 159 10.41 -13.97 -6.35
C MET A 159 9.21 -13.14 -6.78
N THR A 160 9.13 -11.91 -6.30
CA THR A 160 8.27 -10.87 -6.89
C THR A 160 9.01 -10.24 -8.08
N PRO A 161 8.35 -9.39 -8.88
CA PRO A 161 9.04 -8.59 -9.90
C PRO A 161 10.13 -7.65 -9.35
N TRP A 162 10.13 -7.39 -8.03
CA TRP A 162 10.99 -6.37 -7.39
C TRP A 162 12.00 -6.95 -6.40
N GLY A 163 11.87 -8.22 -5.98
CA GLY A 163 12.80 -8.84 -5.05
C GLY A 163 12.39 -10.23 -4.57
N ASN A 164 13.16 -10.78 -3.63
CA ASN A 164 12.87 -12.11 -3.08
C ASN A 164 11.53 -12.11 -2.33
N GLY A 165 10.76 -13.18 -2.48
CA GLY A 165 9.51 -13.36 -1.74
C GLY A 165 9.76 -13.53 -0.24
N ILE A 166 9.02 -12.80 0.58
CA ILE A 166 9.13 -12.82 2.04
C ILE A 166 8.51 -14.13 2.58
N ALA A 167 9.13 -14.74 3.60
CA ALA A 167 8.70 -16.00 4.17
C ALA A 167 7.69 -15.82 5.33
N TYR A 168 6.44 -15.46 5.00
CA TYR A 168 5.40 -15.16 6.00
C TYR A 168 4.98 -16.35 6.89
N ASP A 169 5.38 -17.58 6.53
CA ASP A 169 5.21 -18.79 7.31
C ASP A 169 6.27 -18.98 8.41
N VAL A 170 7.34 -18.17 8.41
CA VAL A 170 8.36 -18.15 9.46
C VAL A 170 7.95 -17.17 10.57
N ASP A 171 7.80 -17.65 11.80
CA ASP A 171 7.24 -16.86 12.93
C ASP A 171 7.93 -15.49 13.13
N ALA A 172 9.26 -15.42 13.12
CA ALA A 172 9.99 -14.17 13.29
C ALA A 172 9.74 -13.17 12.15
N VAL A 173 9.64 -13.66 10.91
CA VAL A 173 9.33 -12.85 9.72
C VAL A 173 7.90 -12.34 9.81
N ARG A 174 6.97 -13.24 10.15
CA ARG A 174 5.56 -12.94 10.33
C ARG A 174 5.36 -11.86 11.39
N ARG A 175 6.05 -11.95 12.53
CA ARG A 175 6.06 -10.89 13.56
C ARG A 175 6.56 -9.57 13.00
N TYR A 176 7.72 -9.56 12.34
CA TYR A 176 8.28 -8.35 11.74
C TYR A 176 7.32 -7.66 10.77
N ILE A 177 6.62 -8.44 9.92
CA ILE A 177 5.67 -7.92 8.93
C ILE A 177 4.35 -7.47 9.57
N ILE A 178 3.79 -8.21 10.52
CA ILE A 178 2.49 -7.87 11.12
C ILE A 178 2.60 -6.73 12.14
N GLU A 179 3.71 -6.65 12.87
CA GLU A 179 3.91 -5.59 13.86
C GLU A 179 4.20 -4.22 13.22
N ALA A 180 4.64 -4.17 11.96
CA ALA A 180 4.90 -2.93 11.23
C ALA A 180 3.65 -2.07 11.01
N PRO A 181 2.55 -2.57 10.39
CA PRO A 181 1.33 -1.79 10.24
C PRO A 181 0.70 -1.40 11.59
N LEU A 182 0.79 -2.27 12.61
CA LEU A 182 0.33 -1.95 13.96
C LEU A 182 1.14 -0.79 14.56
N TYR A 183 2.47 -0.85 14.46
CA TYR A 183 3.37 0.21 14.91
C TYR A 183 3.02 1.55 14.27
N TRP A 184 2.86 1.60 12.94
CA TRP A 184 2.49 2.84 12.24
C TRP A 184 1.16 3.40 12.73
N LEU A 185 0.14 2.58 12.90
CA LEU A 185 -1.18 3.01 13.36
C LEU A 185 -1.19 3.46 14.84
N THR A 186 -0.39 2.82 15.70
CA THR A 186 -0.38 3.14 17.14
C THR A 186 0.62 4.22 17.52
N GLU A 187 1.83 4.20 16.98
CA GLU A 187 2.91 5.14 17.35
C GLU A 187 2.73 6.51 16.68
N TYR A 188 2.26 6.51 15.44
CA TYR A 188 2.08 7.74 14.64
C TYR A 188 0.63 8.19 14.57
N HIS A 189 -0.30 7.51 15.24
CA HIS A 189 -1.73 7.85 15.28
C HIS A 189 -2.37 7.95 13.89
N LEU A 190 -1.88 7.20 12.92
CA LEU A 190 -2.46 7.16 11.57
C LEU A 190 -3.92 6.65 11.60
N ASP A 191 -4.69 7.05 10.60
CA ASP A 191 -6.12 6.75 10.45
C ASP A 191 -6.37 5.55 9.53
N GLY A 192 -5.30 4.96 8.99
CA GLY A 192 -5.41 3.91 8.00
C GLY A 192 -4.09 3.61 7.31
N LEU A 193 -4.11 2.59 6.46
CA LEU A 193 -2.99 2.17 5.64
C LEU A 193 -3.50 1.75 4.27
N ARG A 194 -2.72 2.05 3.23
CA ARG A 194 -2.88 1.49 1.88
C ARG A 194 -1.82 0.42 1.69
N PHE A 195 -2.22 -0.82 1.40
CA PHE A 195 -1.29 -1.93 1.24
C PHE A 195 -0.94 -2.12 -0.23
N ASP A 196 0.35 -1.97 -0.52
CA ASP A 196 0.92 -2.11 -1.86
C ASP A 196 0.91 -3.56 -2.37
N ALA A 197 0.53 -3.72 -3.63
CA ALA A 197 0.56 -4.95 -4.42
C ALA A 197 0.25 -6.22 -3.61
N ILE A 198 -0.94 -6.29 -3.01
CA ILE A 198 -1.33 -7.42 -2.16
C ILE A 198 -1.51 -8.73 -2.94
N ASP A 199 -1.50 -8.66 -4.28
CA ASP A 199 -1.42 -9.85 -5.13
C ASP A 199 -0.05 -10.53 -5.13
N GLN A 200 1.01 -9.82 -4.75
CA GLN A 200 2.37 -10.35 -4.59
C GLN A 200 2.66 -10.86 -3.16
N ILE A 201 1.70 -10.77 -2.25
CA ILE A 201 1.80 -11.32 -0.89
C ILE A 201 1.29 -12.76 -0.91
N GLU A 202 2.17 -13.68 -1.28
CA GLU A 202 1.87 -15.12 -1.28
C GLU A 202 2.16 -15.75 0.09
N ASP A 203 1.12 -16.09 0.85
CA ASP A 203 1.23 -16.81 2.12
C ASP A 203 0.39 -18.10 2.12
N SER A 204 1.05 -19.25 2.26
CA SER A 204 0.41 -20.58 2.31
C SER A 204 0.00 -21.01 3.72
N SER A 205 0.18 -20.16 4.73
CA SER A 205 -0.26 -20.43 6.11
C SER A 205 -1.77 -20.62 6.20
N ALA A 206 -2.22 -21.42 7.18
CA ALA A 206 -3.65 -21.68 7.40
C ALA A 206 -4.47 -20.39 7.62
N ARG A 207 -3.86 -19.38 8.26
CA ARG A 207 -4.38 -18.01 8.33
C ARG A 207 -3.45 -17.13 7.50
N HIS A 208 -3.96 -16.58 6.40
CA HIS A 208 -3.18 -15.69 5.54
C HIS A 208 -2.73 -14.44 6.30
N VAL A 209 -1.49 -13.97 6.07
CA VAL A 209 -0.88 -12.82 6.77
C VAL A 209 -1.75 -11.56 6.71
N LEU A 210 -2.30 -11.23 5.53
CA LEU A 210 -3.22 -10.09 5.36
C LEU A 210 -4.47 -10.18 6.23
N VAL A 211 -5.04 -11.38 6.36
CA VAL A 211 -6.23 -11.60 7.20
C VAL A 211 -5.87 -11.41 8.67
N GLU A 212 -4.69 -11.89 9.09
CA GLU A 212 -4.21 -11.68 10.45
C GLU A 212 -3.93 -10.21 10.76
N ILE A 213 -3.28 -9.48 9.85
CA ILE A 213 -3.04 -8.04 9.97
C ILE A 213 -4.36 -7.30 10.19
N ALA A 214 -5.33 -7.48 9.28
CA ALA A 214 -6.60 -6.77 9.38
C ALA A 214 -7.34 -7.11 10.67
N GLN A 215 -7.42 -8.39 11.05
CA GLN A 215 -8.09 -8.82 12.27
C GLN A 215 -7.43 -8.26 13.53
N ARG A 216 -6.10 -8.26 13.62
CA ARG A 216 -5.38 -7.66 14.76
C ARG A 216 -5.62 -6.16 14.83
N ILE A 217 -5.60 -5.45 13.71
CA ILE A 217 -5.89 -4.01 13.69
C ILE A 217 -7.32 -3.73 14.19
N ARG A 218 -8.33 -4.53 13.80
CA ARG A 218 -9.73 -4.34 14.24
C ARG A 218 -9.90 -4.64 15.74
N GLU A 219 -9.15 -5.60 16.26
CA GLU A 219 -9.19 -5.97 17.68
C GLU A 219 -8.44 -4.94 18.55
N ASP A 220 -7.24 -4.53 18.12
CA ASP A 220 -6.32 -3.73 18.92
C ASP A 220 -6.69 -2.23 18.90
N ILE A 221 -7.29 -1.73 17.82
CA ILE A 221 -7.62 -0.31 17.63
C ILE A 221 -9.13 -0.14 17.44
N THR A 222 -9.79 0.29 18.53
CA THR A 222 -11.26 0.37 18.59
C THR A 222 -11.77 1.77 18.93
N ASP A 223 -10.89 2.71 19.24
CA ASP A 223 -11.28 4.06 19.65
C ASP A 223 -11.60 4.99 18.47
N ARG A 224 -11.23 4.60 17.24
CA ARG A 224 -11.50 5.34 16.00
C ARG A 224 -11.63 4.38 14.80
N PRO A 225 -12.28 4.79 13.69
CA PRO A 225 -12.22 4.04 12.44
C PRO A 225 -10.78 3.95 11.93
N ILE A 226 -10.40 2.77 11.42
CA ILE A 226 -9.13 2.55 10.73
C ILE A 226 -9.40 2.11 9.29
N HIS A 227 -9.07 2.98 8.33
CA HIS A 227 -9.31 2.78 6.91
C HIS A 227 -8.18 1.96 6.29
N LEU A 228 -8.42 0.68 6.03
CA LEU A 228 -7.44 -0.14 5.32
C LEU A 228 -7.84 -0.30 3.86
N THR A 229 -7.05 0.26 2.96
CA THR A 229 -7.19 0.07 1.52
C THR A 229 -6.13 -0.89 1.00
N THR A 230 -6.40 -1.57 -0.09
CA THR A 230 -5.46 -2.49 -0.74
C THR A 230 -5.36 -2.16 -2.21
N GLU A 231 -4.20 -2.46 -2.79
CA GLU A 231 -3.98 -2.51 -4.23
C GLU A 231 -3.84 -3.97 -4.67
N ASP A 232 -4.80 -4.44 -5.47
CA ASP A 232 -4.92 -5.83 -5.89
C ASP A 232 -5.40 -5.95 -7.35
N SER A 233 -4.52 -6.45 -8.21
CA SER A 233 -4.85 -6.67 -9.63
C SER A 233 -5.85 -7.80 -9.90
N ARG A 234 -6.21 -8.61 -8.88
CA ARG A 234 -6.98 -9.86 -9.05
C ARG A 234 -8.49 -9.66 -9.11
N ASN A 235 -9.00 -8.46 -8.82
CA ASN A 235 -10.44 -8.15 -8.77
C ASN A 235 -11.23 -9.10 -7.82
N ILE A 236 -10.58 -9.55 -6.74
CA ILE A 236 -11.22 -10.37 -5.70
C ILE A 236 -11.98 -9.51 -4.70
N ILE A 237 -12.94 -10.11 -3.98
CA ILE A 237 -13.73 -9.41 -2.95
C ILE A 237 -13.60 -10.05 -1.57
N SER A 238 -12.89 -11.18 -1.46
CA SER A 238 -12.82 -11.98 -0.23
C SER A 238 -12.13 -11.27 0.93
N LEU A 239 -11.30 -10.25 0.64
CA LEU A 239 -10.62 -9.45 1.65
C LEU A 239 -11.44 -8.23 2.11
N HIS A 240 -12.57 -7.94 1.44
CA HIS A 240 -13.39 -6.75 1.70
C HIS A 240 -14.86 -7.10 2.03
N PRO A 241 -15.13 -8.08 2.91
CA PRO A 241 -16.49 -8.39 3.32
C PRO A 241 -17.13 -7.21 4.05
N ARG A 242 -18.46 -7.26 4.15
CA ARG A 242 -19.27 -6.43 5.05
C ARG A 242 -20.15 -7.31 5.90
N ASP A 243 -20.32 -6.94 7.16
CA ASP A 243 -21.35 -7.54 8.01
C ASP A 243 -22.75 -6.94 7.70
N GLN A 244 -23.77 -7.33 8.47
CA GLN A 244 -25.14 -6.87 8.25
C GLN A 244 -25.33 -5.38 8.54
N ASP A 245 -24.49 -4.81 9.40
CA ASP A 245 -24.54 -3.40 9.79
C ASP A 245 -23.67 -2.51 8.90
N GLY A 246 -22.97 -3.12 7.92
CA GLY A 246 -22.11 -2.44 6.96
C GLY A 246 -20.68 -2.21 7.44
N ASN A 247 -20.27 -2.82 8.56
CA ASN A 247 -18.90 -2.71 9.06
C ASN A 247 -17.93 -3.57 8.23
N ALA A 248 -16.66 -3.17 8.20
CA ALA A 248 -15.58 -3.89 7.51
C ALA A 248 -14.70 -4.66 8.51
N PRO A 249 -14.95 -5.97 8.73
CA PRO A 249 -14.16 -6.76 9.69
C PRO A 249 -12.74 -7.08 9.20
N LEU A 250 -12.48 -6.91 7.89
CA LEU A 250 -11.16 -7.00 7.26
C LEU A 250 -10.84 -5.65 6.58
N PHE A 251 -10.46 -5.63 5.30
CA PHE A 251 -10.10 -4.41 4.61
C PHE A 251 -11.34 -3.56 4.24
N THR A 252 -11.15 -2.24 4.24
CA THR A 252 -12.19 -1.25 4.02
C THR A 252 -12.53 -1.13 2.55
N ALA A 253 -11.54 -0.91 1.67
CA ALA A 253 -11.78 -0.78 0.23
C ALA A 253 -10.60 -1.31 -0.59
N GLU A 254 -10.82 -1.42 -1.89
CA GLU A 254 -9.86 -1.91 -2.89
C GLU A 254 -9.66 -0.82 -3.93
N TRP A 255 -8.43 -0.63 -4.40
CA TRP A 255 -8.12 0.20 -5.55
C TRP A 255 -8.72 -0.43 -6.80
N ASN A 256 -9.51 0.35 -7.54
CA ASN A 256 -10.29 -0.16 -8.67
C ASN A 256 -9.72 0.36 -10.00
N ASP A 257 -8.61 -0.24 -10.40
CA ASP A 257 -7.89 0.12 -11.63
C ASP A 257 -8.74 -0.08 -12.89
N ASP A 258 -9.70 -1.01 -12.88
CA ASP A 258 -10.64 -1.19 -13.99
C ASP A 258 -11.39 0.11 -14.32
N PHE A 259 -11.67 0.96 -13.32
CA PHE A 259 -12.29 2.26 -13.56
C PHE A 259 -11.31 3.22 -14.25
N HIS A 260 -10.10 3.39 -13.70
CA HIS A 260 -9.05 4.23 -14.27
C HIS A 260 -8.73 3.82 -15.71
N ASN A 261 -8.43 2.53 -15.91
CA ASN A 261 -7.99 2.00 -17.19
C ASN A 261 -9.07 2.17 -18.27
N ALA A 262 -10.33 1.90 -17.95
CA ALA A 262 -11.42 2.12 -18.89
C ALA A 262 -11.59 3.61 -19.25
N VAL A 263 -11.48 4.51 -18.27
CA VAL A 263 -11.55 5.96 -18.52
C VAL A 263 -10.37 6.44 -19.37
N HIS A 264 -9.16 5.95 -19.10
CA HIS A 264 -7.96 6.28 -19.90
C HIS A 264 -8.13 5.86 -21.35
N VAL A 265 -8.45 4.59 -21.62
CA VAL A 265 -8.65 4.10 -23.00
C VAL A 265 -9.76 4.87 -23.70
N PHE A 266 -10.86 5.15 -22.99
CA PHE A 266 -11.97 5.94 -23.55
C PHE A 266 -11.55 7.37 -23.91
N ALA A 267 -10.74 8.02 -23.07
CA ALA A 267 -10.36 9.43 -23.24
C ALA A 267 -9.17 9.63 -24.21
N THR A 268 -8.25 8.66 -24.29
CA THR A 268 -6.98 8.82 -25.04
C THR A 268 -6.91 7.94 -26.29
N GLY A 269 -7.66 6.84 -26.34
CA GLY A 269 -7.55 5.81 -27.39
C GLY A 269 -6.30 4.92 -27.27
N GLU A 270 -5.49 5.09 -26.22
CA GLU A 270 -4.33 4.23 -25.96
C GLU A 270 -4.75 2.81 -25.58
N THR A 271 -4.06 1.80 -26.13
CA THR A 271 -4.43 0.38 -25.99
C THR A 271 -3.22 -0.55 -25.80
N GLN A 272 -2.04 0.01 -25.52
CA GLN A 272 -0.83 -0.75 -25.23
C GLN A 272 -0.87 -1.42 -23.85
N ALA A 273 -0.09 -2.50 -23.67
CA ALA A 273 0.06 -3.19 -22.38
C ALA A 273 -1.30 -3.56 -21.74
N TYR A 274 -1.51 -3.24 -20.47
CA TYR A 274 -2.74 -3.58 -19.74
C TYR A 274 -3.99 -2.83 -20.26
N TYR A 275 -3.82 -1.73 -20.99
CA TYR A 275 -4.95 -1.04 -21.63
C TYR A 275 -5.60 -1.87 -22.75
N HIS A 276 -4.89 -2.86 -23.30
CA HIS A 276 -5.43 -3.77 -24.30
C HIS A 276 -6.71 -4.48 -23.83
N ASP A 277 -6.82 -4.79 -22.54
CA ASP A 277 -7.99 -5.46 -21.96
C ASP A 277 -9.26 -4.57 -21.96
N PHE A 278 -9.09 -3.28 -22.18
CA PHE A 278 -10.16 -2.28 -22.21
C PHE A 278 -10.39 -1.70 -23.63
N ALA A 279 -9.67 -2.17 -24.65
CA ALA A 279 -9.72 -1.65 -26.02
C ALA A 279 -11.12 -1.79 -26.66
N ASP A 280 -11.86 -2.85 -26.32
CA ASP A 280 -13.18 -3.13 -26.88
C ASP A 280 -14.30 -2.50 -26.04
N ALA A 281 -14.87 -1.40 -26.54
CA ALA A 281 -16.01 -0.68 -25.94
C ALA A 281 -15.75 -0.25 -24.47
N PRO A 282 -14.71 0.56 -24.21
CA PRO A 282 -14.31 0.99 -22.87
C PRO A 282 -15.43 1.68 -22.09
N GLU A 283 -16.40 2.33 -22.75
CA GLU A 283 -17.53 2.99 -22.11
C GLU A 283 -18.48 2.02 -21.37
N LYS A 284 -18.39 0.71 -21.63
CA LYS A 284 -19.24 -0.32 -21.01
C LYS A 284 -18.61 -0.96 -19.78
N THR A 285 -17.31 -0.75 -19.54
CA THR A 285 -16.55 -1.38 -18.45
C THR A 285 -16.80 -0.72 -17.08
N PRO A 286 -16.82 0.62 -16.93
CA PRO A 286 -17.10 1.30 -15.67
C PRO A 286 -18.45 0.87 -15.05
N ARG A 287 -19.42 0.51 -15.90
CA ARG A 287 -20.76 0.07 -15.48
C ARG A 287 -20.78 -1.35 -14.90
N LYS A 288 -19.79 -2.19 -15.22
CA LYS A 288 -19.62 -3.54 -14.67
C LYS A 288 -18.81 -3.53 -13.37
N SER A 289 -17.78 -2.69 -13.27
CA SER A 289 -16.94 -2.54 -12.09
C SER A 289 -17.64 -1.77 -10.96
N ALA A 290 -18.41 -0.71 -11.26
CA ALA A 290 -19.26 -0.02 -10.28
C ALA A 290 -20.53 -0.81 -9.88
N GLY A 291 -20.75 -1.99 -10.44
CA GLY A 291 -22.09 -2.56 -10.60
C GLY A 291 -22.20 -4.08 -10.59
N ARG A 292 -21.41 -4.80 -9.78
CA ARG A 292 -21.90 -6.10 -9.29
C ARG A 292 -22.99 -5.85 -8.23
N ARG A 293 -24.20 -5.53 -8.70
CA ARG A 293 -25.41 -5.55 -7.86
C ARG A 293 -25.47 -6.90 -7.16
N ILE A 294 -25.21 -6.92 -5.86
CA ILE A 294 -25.68 -7.99 -4.98
C ILE A 294 -27.20 -7.89 -5.01
N ARG A 295 -27.84 -8.69 -5.87
CA ARG A 295 -29.27 -8.95 -5.72
C ARG A 295 -29.40 -9.79 -4.46
N LEU A 296 -29.83 -9.15 -3.36
CA LEU A 296 -30.53 -9.86 -2.30
C LEU A 296 -31.87 -10.32 -2.89
N SER A 297 -31.87 -11.49 -3.53
CA SER A 297 -33.10 -12.24 -3.75
C SER A 297 -33.20 -13.25 -2.62
N GLY A 298 -34.02 -12.93 -1.61
CA GLY A 298 -34.56 -13.95 -0.72
C GLY A 298 -35.30 -15.00 -1.54
N GLY A 299 -34.99 -16.27 -1.29
CA GLY A 299 -35.67 -17.41 -1.91
C GLY A 299 -34.73 -18.51 -2.38
N ASN A 300 -34.61 -19.55 -1.55
CA ASN A 300 -34.21 -20.93 -1.85
C ASN A 300 -33.08 -21.18 -2.86
N LEU A 301 -31.95 -21.63 -2.29
CA LEU A 301 -30.87 -22.29 -3.01
C LEU A 301 -31.34 -23.61 -3.63
N THR A 302 -31.52 -23.62 -4.95
CA THR A 302 -31.32 -24.83 -5.76
C THR A 302 -30.11 -24.61 -6.66
N ALA A 303 -29.02 -25.32 -6.34
CA ALA A 303 -27.77 -25.29 -7.10
C ALA A 303 -27.96 -25.94 -8.46
N ASN A 304 -27.88 -25.16 -9.54
CA ASN A 304 -27.76 -25.69 -10.89
C ASN A 304 -26.33 -25.49 -11.39
N ARG A 305 -25.54 -26.57 -11.39
CA ARG A 305 -24.17 -26.62 -11.93
C ARG A 305 -24.22 -26.34 -13.43
N ARG A 306 -23.65 -25.22 -13.88
CA ARG A 306 -23.19 -25.05 -15.26
C ARG A 306 -21.66 -25.09 -15.28
N THR A 307 -21.14 -26.20 -15.79
CA THR A 307 -19.73 -26.43 -16.09
C THR A 307 -19.22 -25.39 -17.11
N SER A 308 -18.19 -24.61 -16.77
CA SER A 308 -17.45 -23.82 -17.75
C SER A 308 -16.58 -24.76 -18.59
N ARG A 309 -16.81 -24.76 -19.91
CA ARG A 309 -15.96 -25.46 -20.87
C ARG A 309 -14.61 -24.73 -20.94
N ARG A 310 -13.53 -25.40 -20.49
CA ARG A 310 -12.14 -25.07 -20.85
C ARG A 310 -12.02 -24.99 -22.38
N LYS A 311 -11.69 -23.83 -22.93
CA LYS A 311 -11.17 -23.75 -24.30
C LYS A 311 -9.71 -24.18 -24.27
N LYS A 312 -9.43 -25.35 -24.86
CA LYS A 312 -8.07 -25.80 -25.18
C LYS A 312 -7.56 -24.95 -26.36
N TYR A 313 -6.44 -24.26 -26.19
CA TYR A 313 -5.68 -23.74 -27.32
C TYR A 313 -5.02 -24.91 -28.05
N ARG A 314 -5.34 -25.04 -29.35
CA ARG A 314 -4.68 -25.96 -30.28
C ARG A 314 -3.52 -25.19 -30.91
N THR A 315 -2.30 -25.62 -30.64
CA THR A 315 -1.11 -25.27 -31.43
C THR A 315 -1.19 -25.97 -32.78
N THR A 316 -0.96 -25.23 -33.87
CA THR A 316 -0.61 -25.83 -35.17
C THR A 316 0.50 -24.99 -35.82
N PRO A 317 1.56 -25.60 -36.38
CA PRO A 317 2.78 -24.89 -36.78
C PRO A 317 2.88 -24.59 -38.28
N GLY A 318 3.68 -23.57 -38.63
CA GLY A 318 4.17 -23.24 -39.98
C GLY A 318 3.80 -21.82 -40.40
N ARG A 319 4.64 -21.02 -41.08
CA ARG A 319 5.97 -21.22 -41.68
C ARG A 319 6.65 -19.84 -41.77
N LEU A 320 7.98 -19.85 -41.73
CA LEU A 320 8.84 -18.74 -42.13
C LEU A 320 8.51 -18.22 -43.53
N CYS A 321 8.59 -16.91 -43.73
CA CYS A 321 9.16 -16.26 -44.91
C CYS A 321 9.68 -14.89 -44.47
N GLY A 322 11.00 -14.73 -44.42
CA GLY A 322 11.64 -13.41 -44.38
C GLY A 322 11.86 -12.87 -45.79
N PHE A 323 11.98 -11.55 -45.92
CA PHE A 323 12.79 -10.92 -46.96
C PHE A 323 13.29 -9.56 -46.46
N TYR A 324 14.62 -9.45 -46.38
CA TYR A 324 15.37 -8.21 -46.46
C TYR A 324 15.41 -7.76 -47.92
N SER A 325 15.25 -6.46 -48.19
CA SER A 325 15.99 -5.75 -49.26
C SER A 325 15.89 -4.24 -49.07
N GLU A 326 17.06 -3.62 -49.15
CA GLU A 326 17.42 -2.23 -48.81
C GLU A 326 17.32 -1.30 -50.07
N PRO A 327 17.91 -0.08 -50.12
CA PRO A 327 17.25 1.19 -50.47
C PRO A 327 17.45 1.66 -51.92
N ARG A 328 16.70 2.69 -52.36
CA ARG A 328 17.12 3.59 -53.46
C ARG A 328 16.65 5.04 -53.30
N SER A 329 17.61 5.92 -53.56
CA SER A 329 17.55 7.36 -53.73
C SER A 329 16.98 7.78 -55.09
N GLY A 330 16.51 9.04 -55.14
CA GLY A 330 16.62 9.90 -56.33
C GLY A 330 15.37 10.11 -57.18
N ARG A 331 14.73 11.28 -57.03
CA ARG A 331 14.75 12.35 -58.04
C ARG A 331 14.55 13.70 -57.37
#